data_AF-G9KMX5-F1
#
_entry.id   AF-G9KMX5-F1
#
_cell.length_a   1.000
_cell.length_b   1.000
_cell.length_c   1.000
_cell.angle_alpha   90.00
_cell.angle_beta   90.00
_cell.angle_gamma   90.00
#
_symmetry.space_group_name_H-M   'P 1'
#
loop_
_entity.id
_entity.type
_entity.pdbx_description
1 polymer ?
#
loop_
_entity_poly.entity_id
_entity_poly.type
_entity_poly.pdbx_seq_one_letter_code
_entity_poly.pdbx_strand_id
1 'polypeptide(L)' 'RQADGRKVLRSSIREFLCSEAMFHLGIPTTRAGACVTSQSVVARDVFYDGNPKYEKCTVVLRIASTFLRFGSFEIF' A
#
# COMPACT_ATOMS: atom_id res chain seq x y z
N ARG A 1 -0.58 9.73 -15.64
CA ARG A 1 0.07 8.92 -14.58
C ARG A 1 1.58 9.13 -14.71
N GLN A 2 2.23 9.85 -13.78
CA GLN A 2 3.68 10.14 -13.81
C GLN A 2 4.43 9.65 -12.54
N ALA A 3 3.77 8.88 -11.67
CA ALA A 3 4.37 8.35 -10.44
C ALA A 3 5.22 7.09 -10.71
N ASP A 4 6.15 6.80 -9.81
CA ASP A 4 7.10 5.68 -9.91
C ASP A 4 6.49 4.27 -9.73
N GLY A 5 5.23 4.18 -9.31
CA GLY A 5 4.54 2.90 -9.07
C GLY A 5 5.07 2.10 -7.87
N ARG A 6 5.83 2.72 -6.95
CA ARG A 6 6.46 2.03 -5.81
C ARG A 6 5.86 2.44 -4.46
N LYS A 7 5.89 1.50 -3.53
CA LYS A 7 5.46 1.68 -2.15
C LYS A 7 6.65 1.54 -1.18
N VAL A 8 6.57 2.23 -0.04
CA VAL A 8 7.63 2.26 0.99
C VAL A 8 7.22 1.45 2.23
N LEU A 9 8.20 1.14 3.08
CA LEU A 9 7.98 0.31 4.28
C LEU A 9 6.88 0.86 5.20
N ARG A 10 6.92 2.16 5.53
CA ARG A 10 5.96 2.77 6.47
C ARG A 10 4.51 2.61 6.02
N SER A 11 4.22 2.83 4.74
CA SER A 11 2.87 2.72 4.21
C SER A 11 2.47 1.25 4.02
N SER A 12 3.45 0.37 3.80
CA SER A 12 3.24 -1.07 3.68
C SER A 12 2.82 -1.69 5.02
N ILE A 13 3.53 -1.36 6.10
CA ILE A 13 3.18 -1.79 7.45
C ILE A 13 1.79 -1.27 7.84
N ARG A 14 1.50 0.01 7.59
CA ARG A 14 0.17 0.57 7.90
C ARG A 14 -0.97 -0.14 7.18
N GLU A 15 -0.84 -0.40 5.88
CA GLU A 15 -1.87 -1.14 5.14
C GLU A 15 -2.02 -2.56 5.68
N PHE A 16 -0.91 -3.27 5.92
CA PHE A 16 -0.93 -4.63 6.46
C PHE A 16 -1.67 -4.69 7.82
N LEU A 17 -1.26 -3.84 8.77
CA LEU A 17 -1.83 -3.81 10.11
C LEU A 17 -3.30 -3.39 10.09
N CYS A 18 -3.67 -2.35 9.34
CA CYS A 18 -5.06 -1.90 9.26
C CYS A 18 -5.95 -2.96 8.60
N SER A 19 -5.50 -3.61 7.52
CA SER A 19 -6.24 -4.68 6.86
C SER A 19 -6.57 -5.82 7.83
N GLU A 20 -5.58 -6.33 8.55
CA GLU A 20 -5.80 -7.45 9.46
C GLU A 20 -6.56 -7.02 10.72
N ALA A 21 -6.30 -5.82 11.26
CA ALA A 21 -7.06 -5.31 12.40
C ALA A 21 -8.54 -5.17 12.08
N MET A 22 -8.88 -4.58 10.93
CA MET A 22 -10.28 -4.41 10.51
C MET A 22 -10.98 -5.76 10.31
N PHE A 23 -10.28 -6.75 9.76
CA PHE A 23 -10.82 -8.12 9.64
C PHE A 23 -11.15 -8.72 11.02
N HIS A 24 -10.24 -8.60 12.00
CA HIS A 24 -10.47 -9.11 13.35
C HIS A 24 -11.52 -8.32 14.14
N LEU A 25 -11.81 -7.08 13.75
CA LEU A 25 -12.95 -6.30 14.25
C LEU A 25 -14.28 -6.70 13.61
N GLY A 26 -14.29 -7.65 12.66
CA GLY A 26 -15.50 -8.06 11.93
C GLY A 26 -15.94 -7.06 10.86
N ILE A 27 -15.08 -6.11 10.48
CA ILE A 27 -15.38 -5.10 9.46
C ILE A 27 -14.91 -5.62 8.09
N PRO A 28 -15.79 -5.65 7.06
CA PRO A 28 -15.41 -6.07 5.72
C PRO A 28 -14.23 -5.25 5.17
N THR A 29 -13.16 -5.94 4.79
CA THR A 29 -11.91 -5.32 4.32
C THR A 29 -11.12 -6.31 3.45
N THR A 30 -10.15 -5.80 2.70
CA THR A 30 -9.15 -6.65 2.03
C THR A 30 -8.14 -7.19 3.05
N ARG A 31 -7.64 -8.41 2.81
CA ARG A 31 -6.65 -9.08 3.66
C ARG A 31 -5.22 -8.80 3.21
N ALA A 32 -4.27 -8.92 4.13
CA ALA A 32 -2.85 -8.77 3.85
C ALA A 32 -2.07 -10.03 4.25
N GLY A 33 -1.50 -10.73 3.26
CA GLY A 33 -0.83 -12.02 3.47
C GLY A 33 0.66 -11.93 3.77
N ALA A 34 1.36 -10.94 3.20
CA ALA A 34 2.81 -10.76 3.39
C ALA A 34 3.22 -9.30 3.17
N CYS A 35 4.31 -8.89 3.82
CA CYS A 35 4.97 -7.59 3.64
C CYS A 35 6.47 -7.82 3.43
N VAL A 36 6.99 -7.49 2.23
CA VAL A 36 8.37 -7.80 1.83
C VAL A 36 9.10 -6.53 1.44
N THR A 37 10.22 -6.25 2.09
CA THR A 37 11.08 -5.09 1.83
C THR A 37 12.28 -5.48 0.97
N SER A 38 12.67 -4.59 0.04
CA SER A 38 13.89 -4.74 -0.75
C SER A 38 14.95 -3.69 -0.37
N GLN A 39 16.16 -3.85 -0.89
CA GLN A 39 17.22 -2.83 -0.77
C GLN A 39 17.06 -1.69 -1.77
N SER A 40 16.14 -1.80 -2.74
CA SER A 40 15.84 -0.71 -3.67
C SER A 40 15.24 0.46 -2.90
N VAL A 41 15.68 1.68 -3.22
CA VAL A 41 15.17 2.89 -2.57
C VAL A 41 14.35 3.75 -3.51
N VAL A 42 13.48 4.57 -2.94
CA VAL A 42 12.68 5.57 -3.64
C VAL A 42 12.66 6.87 -2.82
N ALA A 43 12.70 8.01 -3.49
CA ALA A 43 12.60 9.30 -2.83
C ALA A 43 11.14 9.57 -2.44
N ARG A 44 10.92 9.90 -1.18
CA ARG A 44 9.63 10.32 -0.64
C ARG A 44 9.84 11.47 0.32
N ASP A 45 9.01 12.48 0.17
CA ASP A 45 8.81 13.44 1.25
C ASP A 45 7.92 12.80 2.31
N VAL A 46 8.42 12.69 3.53
CA VAL A 46 7.71 12.04 4.65
C VAL A 46 6.69 12.99 5.25
N PHE A 47 7.06 14.25 5.38
CA PHE A 47 6.30 15.28 6.09
C PHE A 47 5.70 16.33 5.17
N TYR A 48 5.89 16.19 3.85
CA TYR A 48 5.48 17.16 2.84
C TYR A 48 6.11 18.55 3.09
N ASP A 49 7.36 18.56 3.57
CA ASP A 49 8.10 19.76 3.97
C ASP A 49 9.15 20.21 2.94
N GLY A 50 9.23 19.53 1.79
CA GLY A 50 10.20 19.77 0.74
C GLY A 50 11.55 19.07 0.93
N ASN A 51 11.74 18.26 1.99
CA ASN A 51 12.96 17.52 2.26
C ASN A 51 12.78 16.01 1.99
N PRO A 52 12.86 15.57 0.73
CA PRO A 52 12.69 14.16 0.40
C PRO A 52 13.81 13.30 0.99
N LYS A 53 13.42 12.15 1.53
CA LYS A 53 14.33 11.12 2.05
C LYS A 53 14.21 9.85 1.21
N TYR A 54 15.31 9.12 1.10
CA TYR A 54 15.30 7.80 0.48
C TYR A 54 14.73 6.77 1.44
N GLU A 55 13.74 6.03 0.98
CA GLU A 55 13.11 4.95 1.73
C GLU A 55 13.16 3.64 0.96
N LYS A 56 13.24 2.54 1.70
CA LYS A 56 13.22 1.20 1.12
C LYS A 56 11.87 0.89 0.49
N CYS A 57 11.93 0.37 -0.72
CA CYS A 57 10.79 -0.15 -1.44
C CYS A 57 10.25 -1.38 -0.71
N THR A 58 8.93 -1.49 -0.61
CA THR A 58 8.26 -2.58 0.06
C THR A 58 6.99 -2.93 -0.70
N VAL A 59 6.67 -4.22 -0.77
CA VAL A 59 5.47 -4.74 -1.43
C VAL A 59 4.61 -5.45 -0.38
N VAL A 60 3.30 -5.29 -0.50
CA VAL A 60 2.31 -6.01 0.31
C VAL A 60 1.52 -6.95 -0.59
N LEU A 61 1.41 -8.22 -0.19
CA LEU A 61 0.50 -9.17 -0.81
C LEU A 61 -0.92 -8.92 -0.31
N ARG A 62 -1.74 -8.25 -1.10
CA ARG A 62 -3.15 -7.99 -0.79
C ARG A 62 -4.05 -9.06 -1.39
N ILE A 63 -5.02 -9.54 -0.62
CA ILE A 63 -5.90 -10.65 -0.97
C ILE A 63 -7.36 -10.21 -0.78
N ALA A 64 -8.20 -10.50 -1.78
CA ALA A 64 -9.64 -10.23 -1.78
C ALA A 64 -10.35 -11.18 -2.76
N SER A 65 -11.66 -11.36 -2.61
CA SER A 65 -12.47 -12.12 -3.57
C SER A 65 -12.52 -11.46 -4.96
N THR A 66 -12.42 -10.14 -5.00
CA THR A 66 -12.35 -9.33 -6.22
C THR A 66 -11.63 -8.00 -5.97
N PHE A 67 -11.09 -7.40 -7.03
CA PHE A 67 -10.52 -6.05 -7.03
C PHE A 67 -11.31 -5.07 -7.89
N LEU A 68 -12.56 -5.42 -8.25
CA LEU A 68 -13.48 -4.52 -8.94
C LEU A 68 -13.76 -3.27 -8.09
N ARG A 69 -13.90 -2.13 -8.77
CA ARG A 69 -14.28 -0.84 -8.18
C ARG A 69 -15.33 -0.18 -9.08
N PHE A 70 -16.03 0.84 -8.60
CA PHE A 70 -16.98 1.58 -9.46
C PHE A 70 -16.30 2.12 -10.73
N GLY A 71 -15.09 2.66 -10.61
CA GLY A 71 -14.28 3.08 -11.76
C GLY A 71 -13.87 1.98 -12.74
N SER A 72 -14.06 0.69 -12.42
CA SER A 72 -13.91 -0.41 -13.39
C SER A 72 -15.04 -0.44 -14.42
N PHE A 73 -16.22 0.11 -14.09
CA PHE A 73 -17.37 0.20 -14.98
C PHE A 73 -17.46 1.55 -15.68
N GLU A 74 -16.99 2.63 -15.04
CA GLU A 74 -16.99 4.00 -15.59
C GLU A 74 -15.95 4.24 -16.69
N ILE A 75 -15.00 3.31 -16.86
CA ILE A 75 -13.94 3.44 -17.88
C ILE A 75 -14.45 3.14 -19.30
N PHE A 76 -15.65 2.56 -19.43
CA PHE A 76 -16.31 2.22 -20.69
C PHE A 76 -17.49 3.16 -20.92
#